data_AF-A0A814EI53-F1
#
_entry.id   AF-A0A814EI53-F1
#
_cell.length_a   1.000
_cell.length_b   1.000
_cell.length_c   1.000
_cell.angle_alpha   90.00
_cell.angle_beta   90.00
_cell.angle_gamma   90.00
#
_symmetry.space_group_name_H-M   'P 1'
#
loop_
_entity.id
_entity.type
_entity.pdbx_description
1 polymer ?
#
loop_
_entity_poly.entity_id
_entity_poly.type
_entity_poly.pdbx_seq_one_letter_code
_entity_poly.pdbx_strand_id
1 'polypeptide(L)'
;MSAQQINNSTSNHPSNHRIVDNFSSSRSYAPEYHVQSVYTNQRRLCEHLREEARRERTKVSIVCKDLVRYVTDHQSSDALVVGFQSPKDNPFRDKQQCSLL
;
A
#
# COMPACT_ATOMS: atom_id res chain seq x y z
N MET A 1 7.08 -0.08 -44.08
CA MET A 1 7.63 -0.77 -42.90
C MET A 1 8.39 0.25 -42.07
N SER A 2 7.72 0.91 -41.13
CA SER A 2 8.34 1.87 -40.21
C SER A 2 7.78 1.62 -38.82
N ALA A 3 8.57 0.99 -37.97
CA ALA A 3 8.21 0.70 -36.59
C ALA A 3 8.40 1.95 -35.74
N GLN A 4 7.33 2.36 -35.04
CA GLN A 4 7.38 3.34 -33.97
C GLN A 4 7.97 2.66 -32.72
N GLN A 5 9.05 3.24 -32.19
CA GLN A 5 9.68 2.82 -30.94
C GLN A 5 8.85 3.34 -29.75
N ILE A 6 8.37 2.41 -28.92
CA ILE A 6 7.66 2.66 -27.68
C ILE A 6 8.69 2.93 -26.58
N ASN A 7 8.66 4.12 -26.00
CA ASN A 7 9.52 4.53 -24.90
C ASN A 7 8.90 4.09 -23.57
N ASN A 8 9.32 2.96 -23.02
CA ASN A 8 8.95 2.56 -21.66
C ASN A 8 9.98 3.10 -20.66
N SER A 9 9.63 4.22 -20.03
CA SER A 9 10.31 4.77 -18.85
C SER A 9 10.17 3.80 -17.68
N THR A 10 11.20 2.99 -17.43
CA THR A 10 11.32 2.21 -16.20
C THR A 10 12.00 3.07 -15.15
N SER A 11 11.29 3.29 -14.04
CA SER A 11 11.73 4.05 -12.87
C SER A 11 13.00 3.43 -12.28
N ASN A 12 14.05 4.22 -12.18
CA ASN A 12 15.31 3.86 -11.52
C ASN A 12 15.07 3.63 -10.02
N HIS A 13 14.84 2.38 -9.65
CA HIS A 13 14.96 1.92 -8.27
C HIS A 13 16.46 1.71 -7.99
N PRO A 14 17.08 2.37 -7.00
CA PRO A 14 18.45 2.03 -6.64
C PRO A 14 18.40 0.67 -5.94
N SER A 15 18.80 -0.36 -6.69
CA SER A 15 19.06 -1.70 -6.19
C SER A 15 20.23 -1.61 -5.21
N ASN A 16 19.94 -1.77 -3.92
CA ASN A 16 20.94 -1.78 -2.87
C ASN A 16 21.49 -3.21 -2.70
N HIS A 17 22.81 -3.29 -2.45
CA HIS A 17 23.64 -4.48 -2.25
C HIS A 17 24.11 -5.29 -3.48
N ARG A 18 25.21 -4.81 -4.07
CA ARG A 18 26.37 -5.67 -4.31
C ARG A 18 27.64 -4.91 -3.93
N ILE A 19 28.17 -5.21 -2.75
CA ILE A 19 29.55 -4.85 -2.39
C ILE A 19 30.42 -5.83 -3.17
N VAL A 20 30.91 -5.39 -4.32
CA VAL A 20 32.08 -5.98 -4.96
C VAL A 20 33.26 -5.14 -4.52
N ASP A 21 34.06 -5.68 -3.61
CA ASP A 21 35.31 -5.07 -3.19
C ASP A 21 36.27 -5.09 -4.39
N ASN A 22 36.38 -3.97 -5.08
CA ASN A 22 37.45 -3.75 -6.04
C ASN A 22 38.26 -2.53 -5.58
N PHE A 23 39.34 -2.84 -4.87
CA PHE A 23 40.35 -1.92 -4.40
C PHE A 23 41.19 -1.48 -5.60
N SER A 24 40.99 -0.26 -6.12
CA SER A 24 42.05 0.65 -6.61
C SER A 24 41.47 1.90 -7.27
N SER A 25 42.01 3.05 -6.85
CA SER A 25 41.97 4.36 -7.51
C SER A 25 40.64 5.13 -7.54
N SER A 26 40.71 6.36 -7.01
CA SER A 26 39.75 7.47 -7.14
C SER A 26 38.69 7.63 -6.03
N ARG A 27 39.10 7.66 -4.76
CA ARG A 27 38.25 8.18 -3.67
C ARG A 27 38.37 9.71 -3.57
N SER A 28 38.08 10.42 -4.66
CA SER A 28 38.02 11.88 -4.66
C SER A 28 36.61 12.33 -4.24
N TYR A 29 36.49 12.70 -2.97
CA TYR A 29 35.46 13.58 -2.39
C TYR A 29 34.00 13.25 -2.72
N ALA A 30 33.46 12.22 -2.05
CA ALA A 30 32.04 12.28 -1.73
C ALA A 30 31.85 13.47 -0.75
N PRO A 31 30.98 14.45 -1.03
CA PRO A 31 30.84 15.63 -0.19
C PRO A 31 30.37 15.19 1.21
N GLU A 32 31.01 15.69 2.27
CA GLU A 32 30.75 15.28 3.66
C GLU A 32 29.25 15.33 4.04
N TYR A 33 28.48 16.25 3.44
CA TYR A 33 27.02 16.35 3.58
C TYR A 33 26.25 15.10 3.13
N HIS A 34 26.72 14.40 2.09
CA HIS A 34 26.10 13.16 1.63
C HIS A 34 26.29 12.04 2.65
N VAL A 35 27.50 11.90 3.21
CA VAL A 35 27.78 10.90 4.26
C VAL A 35 26.99 11.22 5.53
N GLN A 36 26.91 12.50 5.92
CA GLN A 36 26.15 12.94 7.10
C GLN A 36 24.64 12.72 6.93
N SER A 37 24.08 13.01 5.75
CA SER A 37 22.66 12.76 5.46
C SER A 37 22.31 11.27 5.42
N VAL A 38 23.16 10.43 4.85
CA VAL A 38 22.97 8.97 4.87
C VAL A 38 23.01 8.44 6.31
N TYR A 39 23.96 8.88 7.12
CA TYR A 39 24.06 8.46 8.53
C TYR A 39 22.83 8.86 9.35
N THR A 40 22.39 10.12 9.22
CA THR A 40 21.20 10.60 9.92
C THR A 40 19.93 9.88 9.48
N ASN A 41 19.78 9.59 8.19
CA ASN A 41 18.66 8.80 7.69
C ASN A 41 18.68 7.36 8.22
N GLN A 42 19.86 6.73 8.26
CA GLN A 42 19.99 5.37 8.80
C GLN A 42 19.63 5.32 10.29
N ARG A 43 20.03 6.32 11.08
CA ARG A 43 19.65 6.41 12.49
C ARG A 43 18.15 6.52 12.67
N ARG A 44 17.50 7.43 11.92
CA ARG A 44 16.03 7.59 11.96
C ARG A 44 15.31 6.30 11.59
N LEU A 45 15.78 5.60 10.56
CA LEU A 45 15.22 4.31 10.16
C LEU A 45 15.37 3.25 11.27
N CYS A 46 16.55 3.15 11.87
CA CYS A 46 16.78 2.22 12.99
C CYS A 46 15.89 2.54 14.20
N GLU A 47 15.71 3.82 14.53
CA GLU A 47 14.81 4.27 15.59
C GLU A 47 13.36 3.90 15.26
N HIS A 48 12.90 4.15 14.04
CA HIS A 48 11.57 3.74 13.58
C HIS A 48 11.36 2.22 13.68
N LEU A 49 12.31 1.43 13.17
CA LEU A 49 12.23 -0.03 13.22
C LEU A 49 12.21 -0.58 14.66
N ARG A 50 12.93 0.06 15.59
CA ARG A 50 12.87 -0.30 17.02
C ARG A 50 11.48 -0.08 17.60
N GLU A 51 10.85 1.05 17.28
CA GLU A 51 9.47 1.31 17.73
C GLU A 51 8.46 0.35 17.08
N GLU A 52 8.58 0.06 15.77
CA GLU A 52 7.75 -0.95 15.10
C GLU A 52 7.93 -2.35 15.69
N ALA A 53 9.15 -2.73 16.04
CA ALA A 53 9.44 -4.02 16.64
C ALA A 53 8.80 -4.17 18.03
N ARG A 54 8.74 -3.06 18.80
CA ARG A 54 8.16 -3.00 20.15
C ARG A 54 6.63 -3.03 20.19
N ARG A 55 5.94 -2.86 19.06
CA ARG A 55 4.48 -2.95 19.02
C ARG A 55 4.01 -4.34 19.44
N GLU A 56 3.04 -4.37 20.36
CA GLU A 56 2.38 -5.59 20.79
C GLU A 56 1.57 -6.19 19.64
N ARG A 57 1.64 -7.52 19.50
CA ARG A 57 0.93 -8.26 18.45
C ARG A 57 -0.11 -9.17 19.06
N THR A 58 -1.30 -9.16 18.47
CA THR A 58 -2.36 -10.13 18.79
C THR A 58 -2.18 -11.38 17.95
N LYS A 59 -2.51 -12.56 18.50
CA LYS A 59 -2.50 -13.82 17.73
C LYS A 59 -3.44 -13.71 16.53
N VAL A 60 -2.97 -14.11 15.36
CA VAL A 60 -3.75 -14.12 14.12
C VAL A 60 -5.07 -14.89 14.30
N SER A 61 -5.03 -16.02 15.00
CA SER A 61 -6.23 -16.82 15.28
C SER A 61 -7.30 -16.07 16.08
N ILE A 62 -6.94 -15.09 16.91
CA ILE A 62 -7.89 -14.26 17.67
C ILE A 62 -8.45 -13.20 16.73
N VAL A 63 -7.58 -12.45 16.04
CA VAL A 63 -7.98 -11.39 15.11
C VAL A 63 -8.91 -11.95 14.02
N CYS A 64 -8.62 -13.12 13.46
CA CYS A 64 -9.49 -13.77 12.48
C CYS A 64 -10.89 -14.06 13.03
N LYS A 65 -11.01 -14.49 14.30
CA LYS A 65 -12.32 -14.72 14.93
C LYS A 65 -13.09 -13.42 15.09
N ASP A 66 -12.40 -12.35 15.50
CA ASP A 66 -13.00 -11.03 15.67
C ASP A 66 -13.49 -10.46 14.33
N LEU A 67 -12.70 -10.61 13.28
CA LEU A 67 -13.09 -10.21 11.92
C LEU A 67 -14.30 -10.99 11.42
N VAL A 68 -14.30 -12.32 11.56
CA VAL A 68 -15.44 -13.17 11.17
C VAL A 68 -16.70 -12.77 11.94
N ARG A 69 -16.58 -12.55 13.25
CA ARG A 69 -17.69 -12.10 14.08
C ARG A 69 -18.23 -10.76 13.58
N TYR A 70 -17.37 -9.77 13.37
CA TYR A 70 -17.79 -8.45 12.91
C TYR A 70 -18.56 -8.54 11.58
N VAL A 71 -18.04 -9.29 10.61
CA VAL A 71 -18.71 -9.48 9.32
C VAL A 71 -20.05 -10.18 9.52
N THR A 72 -20.10 -11.24 10.33
CA THR A 72 -21.32 -12.01 10.59
C THR A 72 -22.41 -11.16 11.25
N ASP A 73 -22.03 -10.29 12.18
CA ASP A 73 -22.95 -9.42 12.91
C ASP A 73 -23.54 -8.31 12.00
N HIS A 74 -22.84 -7.91 10.94
CA HIS A 74 -23.25 -6.79 10.07
C HIS A 74 -23.74 -7.21 8.68
N GLN A 75 -23.49 -8.44 8.24
CA GLN A 75 -23.83 -8.90 6.88
C GLN A 75 -25.30 -8.74 6.52
N SER A 76 -26.22 -8.84 7.49
CA SER A 76 -27.66 -8.70 7.24
C SER A 76 -28.08 -7.26 6.92
N SER A 77 -27.23 -6.28 7.23
CA SER A 77 -27.43 -4.87 6.90
C SER A 77 -26.70 -4.44 5.62
N ASP A 78 -25.85 -5.31 5.07
CA ASP A 78 -25.07 -5.03 3.88
C ASP A 78 -25.94 -5.23 2.63
N ALA A 79 -26.33 -4.12 2.00
CA ALA A 79 -27.17 -4.11 0.81
C ALA A 79 -26.56 -4.85 -0.40
N LEU A 80 -25.24 -5.04 -0.44
CA LEU A 80 -24.57 -5.79 -1.51
C LEU A 80 -24.58 -7.30 -1.25
N VAL A 81 -24.76 -7.72 0.00
CA VAL A 81 -24.82 -9.14 0.39
C VAL A 81 -26.26 -9.63 0.39
N VAL A 82 -27.18 -8.93 1.06
CA VAL A 82 -28.59 -9.35 1.18
C VAL A 82 -29.51 -8.73 0.12
N GLY A 83 -29.05 -7.71 -0.60
CA GLY A 83 -29.89 -6.90 -1.46
C GLY A 83 -30.67 -5.83 -0.68
N PHE A 84 -31.29 -4.91 -1.42
CA PHE A 84 -32.18 -3.91 -0.83
C PHE A 84 -33.55 -4.54 -0.50
N GLN A 85 -34.12 -4.22 0.67
CA GLN A 85 -35.43 -4.72 1.09
C GLN A 85 -36.56 -4.23 0.17
N SER A 86 -36.44 -2.99 -0.32
CA SER A 86 -37.29 -2.45 -1.38
C SER A 86 -36.44 -1.91 -2.52
N PRO A 87 -36.91 -2.00 -3.79
CA PRO A 87 -36.29 -1.27 -4.88
C PRO A 87 -36.15 0.23 -4.58
N LYS A 88 -37.07 0.81 -3.79
CA LYS A 88 -37.05 2.22 -3.38
C LYS A 88 -35.87 2.62 -2.51
N ASP A 89 -35.30 1.67 -1.75
CA ASP A 89 -34.17 1.91 -0.86
C ASP A 89 -32.85 2.01 -1.64
N ASN A 90 -32.82 1.50 -2.89
CA ASN A 90 -31.71 1.68 -3.79
C ASN A 90 -31.74 3.09 -4.41
N PRO A 91 -30.75 3.97 -4.12
CA PRO A 91 -30.67 5.31 -4.70
C PRO A 91 -30.43 5.28 -6.22
N PHE A 92 -29.89 4.17 -6.73
CA PHE A 92 -29.55 3.96 -8.13
C PHE A 92 -30.62 3.20 -8.91
N ARG A 93 -31.82 3.02 -8.36
CA ARG A 93 -32.93 2.39 -9.09
C ARG A 93 -33.36 3.26 -10.27
N ASP A 94 -33.86 2.63 -11.33
CA ASP A 94 -34.52 3.34 -12.41
C ASP A 94 -35.73 4.12 -11.88
N LYS A 95 -35.84 5.39 -12.28
CA LYS A 95 -37.01 6.20 -11.98
C LYS A 95 -38.19 5.60 -12.74
N GLN A 96 -39.22 5.17 -12.02
CA GLN A 96 -40.49 4.81 -12.62
C GLN A 96 -41.02 6.06 -13.34
N GLN A 97 -41.08 6.02 -14.67
CA GLN A 97 -41.74 7.08 -15.43
C GLN A 97 -43.23 6.98 -15.11
N CYS A 98 -43.79 8.05 -14.53
CA CYS A 98 -45.24 8.15 -14.39
C CYS A 98 -45.82 8.35 -15.78
N SER A 99 -46.47 7.33 -16.34
CA SER A 99 -47.35 7.52 -17.50
C SER A 99 -48.63 8.17 -16.98
N LEU A 100 -48.78 9.48 -17.19
CA LEU A 100 -50.07 10.16 -17.09
C LEU A 100 -51.02 9.50 -18.09
N LEU A 101 -52.09 8.90 -17.58
CA LEU A 101 -53.23 8.40 -18.36
C LEU A 101 -54.33 9.46 -18.42
#